data_AF-A0A2S9GY90-F1
#
_entry.id   AF-A0A2S9GY90-F1
#
_cell.length_a   1.000
_cell.length_b   1.000
_cell.length_c   1.000
_cell.angle_alpha   90.00
_cell.angle_beta   90.00
_cell.angle_gamma   90.00
#
_symmetry.space_group_name_H-M   'P 1'
#
loop_
_entity.id
_entity.type
_entity.pdbx_description
1 polymer ?
#
loop_
_entity_poly.entity_id
_entity_poly.type
_entity_poly.pdbx_seq_one_letter_code
_entity_poly.pdbx_strand_id
1 'polypeptide(L)'
;MNTVRPTKDEQQQFRISSFKGIDVGLGQADPVASISAKLEAQYPNHLILVQAGKFLHGYDKSAHALSVLKQYKVQLVGTTDAPHIRVGFPSSNFKKRLWSIVNDFQIPYVVALGTKASGHDIFVSDNFQGKSSVLSAISNDVVSQVIYDLQQRGEINKVTTKQILSNPDSSGFKLKSQAQDLDLHLTQDIIKMPRDIRVTFGENIRVCMARIMRGIFAYGLEVQKSALLNKISADIDLLKHYLAQAARLNNLKFAFEHRVGLAVELGRLLGGVIRAAKVPS
;
A
#
# COMPACT_ATOMS: atom_id res chain seq x y z
N MET A 1 38.25 -14.25 -3.08
CA MET A 1 37.87 -12.82 -3.07
C MET A 1 36.71 -12.67 -2.10
N ASN A 2 36.90 -11.91 -1.02
CA ASN A 2 35.92 -11.79 0.06
C ASN A 2 34.71 -10.95 -0.40
N THR A 3 33.53 -11.56 -0.40
CA THR A 3 32.25 -10.88 -0.66
C THR A 3 31.90 -10.01 0.55
N VAL A 4 32.27 -8.72 0.48
CA VAL A 4 31.90 -7.74 1.51
C VAL A 4 30.40 -7.49 1.41
N ARG A 5 29.64 -7.96 2.40
CA ARG A 5 28.23 -7.60 2.57
C ARG A 5 28.15 -6.28 3.32
N PRO A 6 27.33 -5.30 2.88
CA PRO A 6 27.20 -4.02 3.56
C PRO A 6 26.65 -4.21 4.98
N THR A 7 27.20 -3.44 5.90
CA THR A 7 26.85 -3.44 7.33
C THR A 7 25.44 -2.91 7.57
N LYS A 8 24.84 -3.23 8.73
CA LYS A 8 23.47 -2.78 9.07
C LYS A 8 23.33 -1.25 9.08
N ASP A 9 24.41 -0.53 9.38
CA ASP A 9 24.41 0.93 9.44
C ASP A 9 24.45 1.55 8.03
N GLU A 10 25.22 0.97 7.11
CA GLU A 10 25.17 1.31 5.68
C GLU A 10 23.78 1.02 5.08
N GLN A 11 23.12 -0.05 5.52
CA GLN A 11 21.75 -0.38 5.10
C GLN A 11 20.70 0.62 5.60
N GLN A 12 20.92 1.26 6.75
CA GLN A 12 20.00 2.27 7.28
C GLN A 12 20.21 3.65 6.65
N GLN A 13 21.45 4.01 6.32
CA GLN A 13 21.77 5.34 5.79
C GLN A 13 21.20 5.59 4.38
N PHE A 14 20.92 4.52 3.61
CA PHE A 14 20.34 4.59 2.26
C PHE A 14 18.91 4.04 2.14
N ARG A 15 18.26 3.72 3.27
CA ARG A 15 16.84 3.29 3.28
C ARG A 15 15.94 4.46 2.93
N ILE A 16 15.45 4.49 1.69
CA ILE A 16 14.29 5.29 1.33
C ILE A 16 13.11 4.74 2.14
N SER A 17 12.51 5.61 2.93
CA SER A 17 11.36 5.32 3.77
C SER A 17 10.27 4.58 2.99
N SER A 18 9.87 3.44 3.57
CA SER A 18 8.92 2.46 3.07
C SER A 18 7.60 3.06 2.58
N PHE A 19 7.27 2.86 1.31
CA PHE A 19 5.91 3.01 0.80
C PHE A 19 5.11 1.71 1.03
N LYS A 20 3.90 1.87 1.58
CA LYS A 20 2.91 0.81 1.87
C LYS A 20 2.31 0.23 0.57
N GLY A 21 1.94 -1.05 0.62
CA GLY A 21 1.03 -1.69 -0.33
C GLY A 21 1.71 -2.55 -1.40
N ILE A 22 1.35 -3.83 -1.49
CA ILE A 22 1.50 -4.61 -2.73
C ILE A 22 0.28 -4.20 -3.54
N ASP A 23 0.42 -3.22 -4.44
CA ASP A 23 -0.64 -2.92 -5.38
C ASP A 23 -0.50 -3.88 -6.55
N VAL A 24 -1.32 -4.94 -6.52
CA VAL A 24 -1.60 -5.78 -7.69
C VAL A 24 -2.54 -4.95 -8.57
N GLY A 25 -1.98 -4.28 -9.57
CA GLY A 25 -2.71 -3.48 -10.54
C GLY A 25 -2.96 -4.26 -11.82
N LEU A 26 -3.54 -5.46 -11.72
CA LEU A 26 -3.99 -6.21 -12.88
C LEU A 26 -5.35 -5.66 -13.32
N GLY A 27 -5.49 -5.28 -14.59
CA GLY A 27 -6.78 -4.86 -15.15
C GLY A 27 -6.73 -3.79 -16.25
N GLN A 28 -5.58 -3.14 -16.44
CA GLN A 28 -5.36 -2.25 -17.58
C GLN A 28 -3.97 -2.48 -18.17
N ALA A 29 -3.86 -2.45 -19.50
CA ALA A 29 -2.58 -2.50 -20.18
C ALA A 29 -1.72 -1.32 -19.73
N ASP A 30 -0.48 -1.57 -19.31
CA ASP A 30 0.46 -0.51 -18.96
C ASP A 30 1.22 -0.08 -20.23
N PRO A 31 0.90 1.08 -20.84
CA PRO A 31 1.52 1.49 -22.09
C PRO A 31 3.03 1.75 -21.94
N VAL A 32 3.52 1.94 -20.70
CA VAL A 32 4.93 2.15 -20.41
C VAL A 32 5.71 0.84 -20.50
N ALA A 33 5.08 -0.30 -20.17
CA ALA A 33 5.69 -1.62 -20.34
C ALA A 33 6.04 -1.89 -21.82
N SER A 34 5.16 -1.51 -22.76
CA SER A 34 5.42 -1.66 -24.19
C SER A 34 6.59 -0.79 -24.68
N ILE A 35 6.77 0.41 -24.12
CA ILE A 35 7.91 1.28 -24.44
C ILE A 35 9.20 0.67 -23.88
N SER A 36 9.16 0.16 -22.65
CA SER A 36 10.28 -0.53 -22.03
C SER A 36 10.72 -1.74 -22.85
N ALA A 37 9.79 -2.56 -23.33
CA ALA A 37 10.10 -3.73 -24.16
C ALA A 37 10.78 -3.35 -25.49
N LYS A 38 10.35 -2.25 -26.13
CA LYS A 38 11.02 -1.74 -27.35
C LYS A 38 12.45 -1.28 -27.07
N LEU A 39 12.66 -0.57 -25.96
CA LEU A 39 13.99 -0.12 -25.56
C LEU A 39 14.87 -1.30 -25.14
N GLU A 40 14.32 -2.32 -24.50
CA GLU A 40 15.05 -3.54 -24.15
C GLU A 40 15.49 -4.31 -25.40
N ALA A 41 14.65 -4.41 -26.44
CA ALA A 41 15.03 -5.02 -27.70
C ALA A 41 16.20 -4.28 -28.39
N GLN A 42 16.24 -2.94 -28.27
CA GLN A 42 17.31 -2.11 -28.82
C GLN A 42 18.57 -2.14 -27.93
N TYR A 43 18.41 -2.28 -26.61
CA TYR A 43 19.48 -2.21 -25.61
C TYR A 43 19.40 -3.41 -24.63
N PRO A 44 19.64 -4.66 -25.09
CA PRO A 44 19.29 -5.89 -24.35
C PRO A 44 20.07 -6.15 -23.06
N ASN A 45 21.13 -5.38 -22.80
CA ASN A 45 21.97 -5.49 -21.61
C ASN A 45 22.02 -4.20 -20.79
N HIS A 46 21.04 -3.30 -20.99
CA HIS A 46 20.96 -2.03 -20.28
C HIS A 46 19.80 -2.06 -19.29
N LEU A 47 20.00 -1.38 -18.17
CA LEU A 47 18.91 -1.10 -17.24
C LEU A 47 17.98 -0.06 -17.88
N ILE A 48 16.77 -0.48 -18.22
CA ILE A 48 15.78 0.36 -18.90
C ILE A 48 14.86 1.01 -17.87
N LEU A 49 14.71 2.33 -17.97
CA LEU A 49 13.84 3.13 -17.11
C LEU A 49 13.03 4.11 -17.95
N VAL A 50 11.70 4.09 -17.81
CA VAL A 50 10.80 4.97 -18.57
C VAL A 50 10.02 5.86 -17.62
N GLN A 51 9.96 7.15 -17.91
CA GLN A 51 9.25 8.12 -17.08
C GLN A 51 7.73 7.95 -17.17
N ALA A 52 7.08 7.90 -16.01
CA ALA A 52 5.65 8.08 -15.87
C ALA A 52 5.37 9.03 -14.70
N GLY A 53 4.88 10.23 -15.01
CA GLY A 53 4.70 11.29 -14.02
C GLY A 53 6.01 11.70 -13.34
N LYS A 54 6.05 11.58 -12.01
CA LYS A 54 7.22 11.96 -11.18
C LYS A 54 8.21 10.82 -10.94
N PHE A 55 7.99 9.66 -11.55
CA PHE A 55 8.80 8.46 -11.35
C PHE A 55 9.32 7.91 -12.67
N LEU A 56 10.45 7.21 -12.57
CA LEU A 56 10.98 6.33 -13.59
C LEU A 56 10.59 4.91 -13.24
N HIS A 57 10.19 4.12 -14.23
CA HIS A 57 9.76 2.76 -14.03
C HIS A 57 10.63 1.80 -14.82
N GLY A 58 11.18 0.81 -14.12
CA GLY A 58 11.77 -0.37 -14.74
C GLY A 58 10.72 -1.47 -14.80
N TYR A 59 10.79 -2.27 -15.86
CA TYR A 59 9.94 -3.44 -16.08
C TYR A 59 10.78 -4.72 -16.15
N ASP A 60 10.16 -5.85 -15.81
CA ASP A 60 10.69 -7.21 -16.01
C ASP A 60 12.14 -7.37 -15.57
N LYS A 61 13.10 -7.58 -16.47
CA LYS A 61 14.51 -7.77 -16.09
C LYS A 61 15.08 -6.57 -15.35
N SER A 62 14.74 -5.36 -15.81
CA SER A 62 15.18 -4.11 -15.17
C SER A 62 14.53 -3.93 -13.80
N ALA A 63 13.25 -4.30 -13.66
CA ALA A 63 12.57 -4.30 -12.37
C ALA A 63 13.17 -5.32 -11.39
N HIS A 64 13.45 -6.53 -11.88
CA HIS A 64 14.05 -7.60 -11.08
C HIS A 64 15.46 -7.22 -10.60
N ALA A 65 16.30 -6.72 -11.51
CA ALA A 65 17.65 -6.25 -11.17
C ALA A 65 17.60 -5.16 -10.09
N LEU A 66 16.72 -4.16 -10.24
CA LEU A 66 16.55 -3.11 -9.23
C LEU A 66 16.03 -3.64 -7.89
N SER A 67 15.13 -4.62 -7.92
CA SER A 67 14.64 -5.25 -6.71
C SER A 67 15.74 -5.96 -5.95
N VAL A 68 16.61 -6.72 -6.65
CA VAL A 68 17.71 -7.45 -6.02
C VAL A 68 18.81 -6.49 -5.55
N LEU A 69 19.23 -5.55 -6.39
CA LEU A 69 20.39 -4.69 -6.13
C LEU A 69 20.10 -3.57 -5.12
N LYS A 70 18.87 -3.06 -5.09
CA LYS A 70 18.48 -1.93 -4.22
C LYS A 70 17.31 -2.25 -3.26
N GLN A 71 16.89 -3.51 -3.19
CA GLN A 71 15.78 -3.96 -2.34
C GLN A 71 14.49 -3.19 -2.61
N TYR A 72 14.29 -2.73 -3.85
CA TYR A 72 13.05 -2.08 -4.23
C TYR A 72 11.92 -3.10 -4.31
N LYS A 73 10.74 -2.64 -3.89
CA LYS A 73 9.55 -3.46 -3.87
C LYS A 73 8.97 -3.58 -5.28
N VAL A 74 8.80 -4.82 -5.72
CA VAL A 74 8.17 -5.15 -6.99
C VAL A 74 6.66 -5.04 -6.89
N GLN A 75 6.04 -4.52 -7.95
CA GLN A 75 4.59 -4.49 -8.16
C GLN A 75 4.23 -5.32 -9.37
N LEU A 76 3.08 -6.00 -9.32
CA LEU A 76 2.53 -6.74 -10.45
C LEU A 76 1.53 -5.82 -11.18
N VAL A 77 1.75 -5.60 -12.47
CA VAL A 77 0.97 -4.69 -13.31
C VAL A 77 0.65 -5.34 -14.67
N GLY A 78 -0.25 -4.72 -15.45
CA GLY A 78 -0.62 -5.20 -16.78
C GLY A 78 -1.97 -5.91 -16.81
N THR A 79 -2.16 -6.80 -17.78
CA THR A 79 -3.38 -7.62 -17.91
C THR A 79 -3.11 -9.04 -17.43
N THR A 80 -4.16 -9.82 -17.24
CA THR A 80 -4.04 -11.25 -16.89
C THR A 80 -3.21 -12.02 -17.93
N ASP A 81 -3.38 -11.68 -19.21
CA ASP A 81 -2.73 -12.35 -20.34
C ASP A 81 -1.31 -11.80 -20.62
N ALA A 82 -1.00 -10.60 -20.15
CA ALA A 82 0.30 -9.95 -20.27
C ALA A 82 0.71 -9.27 -18.95
N PRO A 83 1.02 -10.08 -17.91
CA PRO A 83 1.49 -9.55 -16.64
C PRO A 83 2.95 -9.11 -16.74
N HIS A 84 3.28 -8.01 -16.07
CA HIS A 84 4.63 -7.50 -15.95
C HIS A 84 4.95 -7.20 -14.49
N ILE A 85 6.23 -7.31 -14.14
CA ILE A 85 6.72 -6.75 -12.88
C ILE A 85 7.24 -5.34 -13.10
N ARG A 86 6.95 -4.45 -12.16
CA ARG A 86 7.36 -3.04 -12.20
C ARG A 86 8.01 -2.62 -10.89
N VAL A 87 9.03 -1.79 -11.01
CA VAL A 87 9.64 -1.08 -9.89
C VAL A 87 9.67 0.42 -10.20
N GLY A 88 9.22 1.23 -9.24
CA GLY A 88 9.28 2.69 -9.32
C GLY A 88 10.57 3.24 -8.73
N PHE A 89 11.14 4.24 -9.40
CA PHE A 89 12.37 4.92 -9.03
C PHE A 89 12.17 6.44 -9.13
N PRO A 90 12.63 7.25 -8.16
CA PRO A 90 12.45 8.70 -8.24
C PRO A 90 13.14 9.31 -9.47
N SER A 91 12.44 10.15 -10.24
CA SER A 91 13.04 10.79 -11.43
C SER A 91 14.04 11.90 -11.07
N SER A 92 13.93 12.48 -9.88
CA SER A 92 14.84 13.55 -9.43
C SER A 92 16.25 13.02 -9.16
N ASN A 93 17.24 13.66 -9.79
CA ASN A 93 18.66 13.29 -9.72
C ASN A 93 18.93 11.82 -10.09
N PHE A 94 18.17 11.27 -11.06
CA PHE A 94 18.31 9.87 -11.47
C PHE A 94 19.75 9.52 -11.84
N LYS A 95 20.48 10.42 -12.52
CA LYS A 95 21.90 10.23 -12.86
C LYS A 95 22.76 9.93 -11.63
N LYS A 96 22.66 10.75 -10.56
CA LYS A 96 23.43 10.56 -9.31
C LYS A 96 23.03 9.28 -8.57
N ARG A 97 21.75 8.92 -8.60
CA ARG A 97 21.23 7.74 -7.90
C ARG A 97 21.59 6.44 -8.64
N LEU A 98 21.48 6.43 -9.96
CA LEU A 98 21.91 5.33 -10.82
C LEU A 98 23.43 5.20 -10.84
N TRP A 99 24.19 6.28 -10.62
CA TRP A 99 25.65 6.26 -10.59
C TRP A 99 26.22 5.14 -9.71
N SER A 100 25.65 4.91 -8.53
CA SER A 100 26.08 3.79 -7.67
C SER A 100 25.85 2.43 -8.33
N ILE A 101 24.71 2.22 -8.99
CA ILE A 101 24.41 0.95 -9.67
C ILE A 101 25.34 0.73 -10.85
N VAL A 102 25.58 1.80 -11.61
CA VAL A 102 26.42 1.80 -12.81
C VAL A 102 27.87 1.56 -12.45
N ASN A 103 28.37 2.22 -11.40
CA ASN A 103 29.75 2.11 -10.98
C ASN A 103 30.03 0.79 -10.25
N ASP A 104 29.14 0.38 -9.34
CA ASP A 104 29.37 -0.77 -8.47
C ASP A 104 29.10 -2.10 -9.18
N PHE A 105 28.14 -2.12 -10.12
CA PHE A 105 27.73 -3.34 -10.83
C PHE A 105 28.00 -3.30 -12.34
N GLN A 106 28.60 -2.22 -12.85
CA GLN A 106 28.96 -2.05 -14.27
C GLN A 106 27.77 -2.26 -15.23
N ILE A 107 26.58 -1.82 -14.82
CA ILE A 107 25.36 -1.98 -15.61
C ILE A 107 25.11 -0.68 -16.39
N PRO A 108 25.18 -0.66 -17.73
CA PRO A 108 24.78 0.51 -18.51
C PRO A 108 23.28 0.75 -18.36
N TYR A 109 22.81 1.97 -18.57
CA TYR A 109 21.38 2.27 -18.46
C TYR A 109 20.87 3.07 -19.65
N VAL A 110 19.57 2.95 -19.87
CA VAL A 110 18.79 3.79 -20.77
C VAL A 110 17.64 4.39 -19.99
N VAL A 111 17.55 5.71 -19.97
CA VAL A 111 16.42 6.44 -19.36
C VAL A 111 15.66 7.18 -20.44
N ALA A 112 14.38 6.86 -20.61
CA ALA A 112 13.45 7.61 -21.45
C ALA A 112 12.70 8.63 -20.58
N LEU A 113 12.99 9.92 -20.78
CA LEU A 113 12.34 11.04 -20.07
C LEU A 113 11.26 11.66 -20.95
N GLY A 114 10.13 12.04 -20.37
CA GLY A 114 9.02 12.65 -21.08
C GLY A 114 7.70 11.91 -20.88
N THR A 115 6.76 12.09 -21.81
CA THR A 115 5.42 11.51 -21.74
C THR A 115 5.00 10.98 -23.10
N LYS A 116 3.98 10.12 -23.13
CA LYS A 116 3.41 9.65 -24.40
C LYS A 116 2.91 10.79 -25.29
N ALA A 117 2.45 11.90 -24.72
CA ALA A 117 1.94 13.06 -25.46
C ALA A 117 3.05 13.96 -26.02
N SER A 118 4.16 14.11 -25.29
CA SER A 118 5.28 14.98 -25.65
C SER A 118 6.42 14.27 -26.37
N GLY A 119 6.39 12.93 -26.44
CA GLY A 119 7.55 12.12 -26.83
C GLY A 119 8.49 11.84 -25.64
N HIS A 120 9.44 10.93 -25.86
CA HIS A 120 10.47 10.61 -24.87
C HIS A 120 11.86 10.95 -25.42
N ASP A 121 12.63 11.71 -24.64
CA ASP A 121 14.05 11.92 -24.84
C ASP A 121 14.82 10.74 -24.24
N ILE A 122 15.64 10.09 -25.07
CA ILE A 122 16.38 8.89 -24.68
C ILE A 122 17.79 9.28 -24.24
N PHE A 123 18.10 8.99 -22.98
CA PHE A 123 19.44 9.14 -22.41
C PHE A 123 20.08 7.78 -22.23
N VAL A 124 21.19 7.55 -22.92
CA VAL A 124 22.01 6.33 -22.80
C VAL A 124 23.26 6.68 -21.98
N SER A 125 23.71 5.78 -21.11
CA SER A 125 24.94 6.01 -20.34
C SER A 125 26.19 6.05 -21.23
N ASP A 126 26.95 7.15 -21.15
CA ASP A 126 28.04 7.47 -22.08
C ASP A 126 29.28 6.54 -22.01
N ASN A 127 29.44 5.74 -20.94
CA ASN A 127 30.72 5.09 -20.59
C ASN A 127 30.72 3.55 -20.56
N PHE A 128 29.66 2.88 -21.00
CA PHE A 128 29.59 1.42 -20.89
C PHE A 128 29.12 0.78 -22.20
N GLN A 129 30.07 0.47 -23.08
CA GLN A 129 29.85 -0.46 -24.21
C GLN A 129 29.76 -1.94 -23.76
N GLY A 130 29.85 -2.19 -22.45
CA GLY A 130 29.85 -3.53 -21.87
C GLY A 130 28.46 -4.16 -21.79
N LYS A 131 28.37 -5.45 -22.17
CA LYS A 131 27.20 -6.28 -21.88
C LYS A 131 27.17 -6.53 -20.37
N SER A 132 26.17 -6.02 -19.65
CA SER A 132 25.96 -6.41 -18.26
C SER A 132 25.71 -7.92 -18.18
N SER A 133 26.65 -8.65 -17.59
CA SER A 133 26.47 -10.08 -17.25
C SER A 133 25.30 -10.27 -16.28
N VAL A 134 25.03 -9.27 -15.45
CA VAL A 134 23.95 -9.29 -14.45
C VAL A 134 22.57 -9.30 -15.13
N LEU A 135 22.33 -8.41 -16.10
CA LEU A 135 21.03 -8.37 -16.80
C LEU A 135 20.86 -9.56 -17.76
N SER A 136 21.93 -9.99 -18.42
CA SER A 136 21.88 -11.17 -19.30
C SER A 136 21.69 -12.48 -18.54
N ALA A 137 22.09 -12.55 -17.27
CA ALA A 137 21.83 -13.70 -16.41
C ALA A 137 20.36 -13.82 -15.94
N ILE A 138 19.57 -12.74 -16.06
CA ILE A 138 18.14 -12.78 -15.74
C ILE A 138 17.41 -13.34 -16.95
N SER A 139 17.14 -14.64 -16.93
CA SER A 139 16.32 -15.29 -17.95
C SER A 139 14.86 -14.85 -17.84
N ASN A 140 14.12 -15.00 -18.95
CA ASN A 140 12.68 -14.75 -18.95
C ASN A 140 11.95 -15.68 -17.97
N ASP A 141 12.45 -16.91 -17.78
CA ASP A 141 11.87 -17.88 -16.83
C ASP A 141 11.93 -17.38 -15.38
N VAL A 142 13.01 -16.68 -14.99
CA VAL A 142 13.11 -16.07 -13.65
C VAL A 142 12.03 -15.00 -13.48
N VAL A 143 11.82 -14.16 -14.49
CA VAL A 143 10.77 -13.14 -14.47
C VAL A 143 9.39 -13.79 -14.38
N SER A 144 9.12 -14.82 -15.20
CA SER A 144 7.88 -15.57 -15.18
C SER A 144 7.62 -16.24 -13.82
N GLN A 145 8.65 -16.79 -13.18
CA GLN A 145 8.52 -17.37 -11.84
C GLN A 145 8.17 -16.32 -10.79
N VAL A 146 8.81 -15.14 -10.83
CA VAL A 146 8.49 -14.04 -9.91
C VAL A 146 7.06 -13.54 -10.12
N ILE A 147 6.61 -13.44 -11.38
CA ILE A 147 5.22 -13.13 -11.71
C ILE A 147 4.28 -14.18 -11.12
N TYR A 148 4.57 -15.47 -11.36
CA TYR A 148 3.77 -16.57 -10.84
C TYR A 148 3.68 -16.53 -9.31
N ASP A 149 4.80 -16.35 -8.61
CA ASP A 149 4.83 -16.25 -7.15
C ASP A 149 4.03 -15.04 -6.64
N LEU A 150 4.09 -13.90 -7.33
CA LEU A 150 3.30 -12.72 -6.99
C LEU A 150 1.81 -12.92 -7.24
N GLN A 151 1.44 -13.62 -8.31
CA GLN A 151 0.06 -14.02 -8.59
C GLN A 151 -0.44 -14.99 -7.51
N GLN A 152 0.32 -16.04 -7.20
CA GLN A 152 -0.02 -17.01 -6.15
C GLN A 152 -0.13 -16.33 -4.78
N ARG A 153 0.76 -15.40 -4.43
CA ARG A 153 0.64 -14.60 -3.20
C ARG A 153 -0.59 -13.71 -3.23
N GLY A 154 -0.92 -13.12 -4.38
CA GLY A 154 -2.15 -12.36 -4.59
C GLY A 154 -3.38 -13.22 -4.37
N GLU A 155 -3.42 -14.42 -4.94
CA GLU A 155 -4.50 -15.39 -4.80
C GLU A 155 -4.58 -15.95 -3.38
N ILE A 156 -3.47 -16.32 -2.74
CA ILE A 156 -3.43 -16.72 -1.33
C ILE A 156 -3.90 -15.59 -0.44
N ASN A 157 -3.51 -14.34 -0.69
CA ASN A 157 -4.04 -13.19 0.07
C ASN A 157 -5.52 -12.99 -0.18
N LYS A 158 -6.02 -13.18 -1.40
CA LYS A 158 -7.47 -13.13 -1.72
C LYS A 158 -8.21 -14.28 -1.04
N VAL A 159 -7.70 -15.51 -1.07
CA VAL A 159 -8.28 -16.70 -0.44
C VAL A 159 -8.23 -16.60 1.08
N THR A 160 -7.10 -16.16 1.64
CA THR A 160 -6.94 -15.91 3.08
C THR A 160 -7.88 -14.79 3.51
N THR A 161 -7.97 -13.70 2.74
CA THR A 161 -8.94 -12.61 2.99
C THR A 161 -10.38 -13.10 2.83
N LYS A 162 -10.68 -13.94 1.84
CA LYS A 162 -12.00 -14.57 1.65
C LYS A 162 -12.33 -15.51 2.80
N GLN A 163 -11.40 -16.36 3.27
CA GLN A 163 -11.57 -17.25 4.42
C GLN A 163 -11.74 -16.46 5.73
N ILE A 164 -10.95 -15.40 5.89
CA ILE A 164 -11.07 -14.40 6.97
C ILE A 164 -12.43 -13.71 6.95
N LEU A 165 -13.02 -13.48 5.76
CA LEU A 165 -14.33 -12.83 5.60
C LEU A 165 -15.51 -13.81 5.57
N SER A 166 -15.27 -15.08 5.24
CA SER A 166 -16.28 -16.14 5.14
C SER A 166 -16.40 -16.96 6.42
N ASN A 167 -15.40 -16.90 7.32
CA ASN A 167 -15.50 -17.41 8.69
C ASN A 167 -15.66 -16.24 9.67
N PRO A 168 -16.87 -15.98 10.19
CA PRO A 168 -17.14 -14.91 11.15
C PRO A 168 -16.36 -15.02 12.47
N ASP A 169 -15.64 -16.12 12.71
CA ASP A 169 -15.00 -16.43 13.99
C ASP A 169 -13.51 -16.03 14.09
N SER A 170 -12.78 -15.75 13.00
CA SER A 170 -11.33 -15.48 13.09
C SER A 170 -10.88 -14.05 12.76
N SER A 171 -11.67 -13.24 12.05
CA SER A 171 -11.30 -11.84 11.74
C SER A 171 -12.33 -10.78 12.14
N GLY A 172 -13.60 -11.17 12.31
CA GLY A 172 -14.67 -10.32 12.82
C GLY A 172 -14.47 -9.88 14.28
N PHE A 173 -13.58 -10.55 15.02
CA PHE A 173 -13.31 -10.22 16.41
C PHE A 173 -12.56 -8.91 16.59
N LYS A 174 -11.65 -8.48 15.71
CA LYS A 174 -10.92 -7.21 15.97
C LYS A 174 -11.82 -5.99 15.81
N LEU A 175 -12.75 -5.98 14.85
CA LEU A 175 -13.71 -4.87 14.71
C LEU A 175 -14.69 -4.84 15.89
N LYS A 176 -15.25 -6.02 16.25
CA LYS A 176 -16.15 -6.15 17.41
C LYS A 176 -15.46 -5.82 18.72
N SER A 177 -14.29 -6.38 18.98
CA SER A 177 -13.53 -6.16 20.21
C SER A 177 -13.06 -4.71 20.31
N GLN A 178 -12.58 -4.10 19.23
CA GLN A 178 -12.19 -2.68 19.25
C GLN A 178 -13.40 -1.75 19.45
N ALA A 179 -14.57 -2.11 18.90
CA ALA A 179 -15.80 -1.37 19.16
C ALA A 179 -16.25 -1.53 20.62
N GLN A 180 -16.17 -2.73 21.18
CA GLN A 180 -16.48 -3.01 22.59
C GLN A 180 -15.51 -2.31 23.55
N ASP A 181 -14.21 -2.34 23.25
CA ASP A 181 -13.17 -1.66 24.04
C ASP A 181 -13.42 -0.14 24.03
N LEU A 182 -13.72 0.42 22.85
CA LEU A 182 -14.07 1.84 22.74
C LEU A 182 -15.35 2.17 23.50
N ASP A 183 -16.40 1.36 23.38
CA ASP A 183 -17.67 1.56 24.10
C ASP A 183 -17.50 1.52 25.62
N LEU A 184 -16.74 0.54 26.13
CA LEU A 184 -16.40 0.44 27.55
C LEU A 184 -15.69 1.69 28.04
N HIS A 185 -14.67 2.12 27.30
CA HIS A 185 -13.86 3.28 27.64
C HIS A 185 -14.66 4.60 27.58
N LEU A 186 -15.50 4.78 26.56
CA LEU A 186 -16.37 5.95 26.47
C LEU A 186 -17.41 5.95 27.59
N THR A 187 -18.00 4.80 27.90
CA THR A 187 -18.96 4.66 29.01
C THR A 187 -18.32 5.03 30.35
N GLN A 188 -17.11 4.56 30.62
CA GLN A 188 -16.35 4.91 31.83
C GLN A 188 -16.08 6.41 31.93
N ASP A 189 -15.77 7.08 30.81
CA ASP A 189 -15.52 8.51 30.81
C ASP A 189 -16.82 9.30 31.00
N ILE A 190 -17.92 8.88 30.35
CA ILE A 190 -19.23 9.52 30.39
C ILE A 190 -19.85 9.45 31.80
N ILE A 191 -19.70 8.33 32.50
CA ILE A 191 -20.19 8.17 33.89
C ILE A 191 -19.46 9.12 34.85
N LYS A 192 -18.25 9.58 34.51
CA LYS A 192 -17.48 10.55 35.31
C LYS A 192 -17.82 12.00 34.98
N MET A 193 -18.58 12.27 33.92
CA MET A 193 -18.94 13.64 33.52
C MET A 193 -19.95 14.28 34.49
N PRO A 194 -19.89 15.61 34.68
CA PRO A 194 -20.97 16.39 35.29
C PRO A 194 -22.32 16.11 34.61
N ARG A 195 -23.44 16.20 35.37
CA ARG A 195 -24.77 15.77 34.92
C ARG A 195 -25.23 16.49 33.64
N ASP A 196 -25.04 17.80 33.59
CA ASP A 196 -25.34 18.69 32.47
C ASP A 196 -24.58 18.29 31.20
N ILE A 197 -23.27 18.04 31.32
CA ILE A 197 -22.43 17.61 30.20
C ILE A 197 -22.76 16.17 29.80
N ARG A 198 -23.04 15.29 30.76
CA ARG A 198 -23.41 13.90 30.50
C ARG A 198 -24.68 13.80 29.66
N VAL A 199 -25.71 14.59 30.00
CA VAL A 199 -27.00 14.57 29.30
C VAL A 199 -26.89 15.18 27.90
N THR A 200 -26.11 16.25 27.73
CA THR A 200 -26.04 16.99 26.45
C THR A 200 -24.97 16.48 25.49
N PHE A 201 -23.83 16.02 26.01
CA PHE A 201 -22.70 15.55 25.22
C PHE A 201 -22.49 14.05 25.35
N GLY A 202 -22.49 13.53 26.58
CA GLY A 202 -22.25 12.11 26.84
C GLY A 202 -23.30 11.20 26.18
N GLU A 203 -24.58 11.58 26.24
CA GLU A 203 -25.65 10.78 25.65
C GLU A 203 -25.55 10.72 24.11
N ASN A 204 -25.14 11.81 23.47
CA ASN A 204 -24.90 11.83 22.02
C ASN A 204 -23.79 10.84 21.61
N ILE A 205 -22.73 10.74 22.42
CA ILE A 205 -21.68 9.74 22.22
C ILE A 205 -22.22 8.32 22.41
N ARG A 206 -22.98 8.05 23.48
CA ARG A 206 -23.55 6.71 23.74
C ARG A 206 -24.48 6.27 22.63
N VAL A 207 -25.38 7.15 22.18
CA VAL A 207 -26.32 6.85 21.09
C VAL A 207 -25.57 6.60 19.77
N CYS A 208 -24.52 7.36 19.49
CA CYS A 208 -23.66 7.12 18.33
C CYS A 208 -22.97 5.74 18.41
N MET A 209 -22.35 5.44 19.55
CA MET A 209 -21.66 4.16 19.75
C MET A 209 -22.63 2.97 19.70
N ALA A 210 -23.83 3.10 20.24
CA ALA A 210 -24.87 2.07 20.17
C ALA A 210 -25.29 1.76 18.73
N ARG A 211 -25.37 2.78 17.85
CA ARG A 211 -25.64 2.58 16.41
C ARG A 211 -24.50 1.84 15.72
N ILE A 212 -23.25 2.21 16.01
CA ILE A 212 -22.05 1.52 15.50
C ILE A 212 -22.08 0.05 15.93
N MET A 213 -22.25 -0.22 17.22
CA MET A 213 -22.32 -1.58 17.78
C MET A 213 -23.44 -2.39 17.12
N ARG A 214 -24.67 -1.85 17.08
CA ARG A 214 -25.79 -2.53 16.43
C ARG A 214 -25.47 -2.88 14.98
N GLY A 215 -24.87 -1.95 14.23
CA GLY A 215 -24.50 -2.21 12.83
C GLY A 215 -23.45 -3.31 12.70
N ILE A 216 -22.42 -3.31 13.55
CA ILE A 216 -21.38 -4.34 13.55
C ILE A 216 -21.97 -5.73 13.86
N PHE A 217 -22.88 -5.83 14.83
CA PHE A 217 -23.51 -7.10 15.19
C PHE A 217 -24.54 -7.57 14.16
N ALA A 218 -25.25 -6.65 13.51
CA ALA A 218 -26.21 -6.96 12.45
C ALA A 218 -25.55 -7.41 11.13
N TYR A 219 -24.24 -7.16 10.95
CA TYR A 219 -23.54 -7.40 9.69
C TYR A 219 -23.71 -8.82 9.12
N GLY A 220 -23.71 -9.84 9.99
CA GLY A 220 -23.87 -11.23 9.57
C GLY A 220 -25.24 -11.57 9.01
N LEU A 221 -26.28 -10.82 9.42
CA LEU A 221 -27.68 -11.04 9.06
C LEU A 221 -28.17 -10.07 7.97
N GLU A 222 -27.38 -9.05 7.66
CA GLU A 222 -27.76 -7.98 6.73
C GLU A 222 -27.66 -8.43 5.26
N VAL A 223 -28.73 -8.18 4.50
CA VAL A 223 -28.77 -8.46 3.06
C VAL A 223 -27.97 -7.41 2.29
N GLN A 224 -28.14 -6.12 2.64
CA GLN A 224 -27.43 -5.02 2.00
C GLN A 224 -26.16 -4.61 2.76
N LYS A 225 -25.18 -5.52 2.80
CA LYS A 225 -23.92 -5.34 3.56
C LYS A 225 -23.19 -4.04 3.23
N SER A 226 -23.11 -3.64 1.96
CA SER A 226 -22.46 -2.40 1.54
C SER A 226 -23.12 -1.15 2.13
N ALA A 227 -24.46 -1.10 2.11
CA ALA A 227 -25.21 0.02 2.68
C ALA A 227 -25.03 0.12 4.20
N LEU A 228 -25.04 -1.02 4.90
CA LEU A 228 -24.78 -1.09 6.33
C LEU A 228 -23.37 -0.63 6.69
N LEU A 229 -22.34 -1.10 5.96
CA LEU A 229 -20.96 -0.68 6.22
C LEU A 229 -20.77 0.84 6.02
N ASN A 230 -21.41 1.43 5.00
CA ASN A 230 -21.36 2.88 4.80
C ASN A 230 -22.08 3.65 5.93
N LYS A 231 -23.19 3.13 6.45
CA LYS A 231 -23.87 3.70 7.63
C LYS A 231 -22.96 3.67 8.87
N ILE A 232 -22.33 2.53 9.14
CA ILE A 232 -21.37 2.41 10.25
C ILE A 232 -20.21 3.39 10.06
N SER A 233 -19.73 3.58 8.82
CA SER A 233 -18.64 4.53 8.53
C SER A 233 -19.04 5.96 8.86
N ALA A 234 -20.25 6.36 8.48
CA ALA A 234 -20.78 7.68 8.80
C ALA A 234 -20.92 7.89 10.31
N ASP A 235 -21.39 6.88 11.05
CA ASP A 235 -21.50 6.95 12.51
C ASP A 235 -20.11 7.01 13.19
N ILE A 236 -19.09 6.31 12.68
CA ILE A 236 -17.71 6.43 13.18
C ILE A 236 -17.17 7.86 12.97
N ASP A 237 -17.43 8.47 11.82
CA ASP A 237 -16.99 9.84 11.57
C ASP A 237 -17.74 10.86 12.46
N LEU A 238 -19.02 10.62 12.70
CA LEU A 238 -19.80 11.38 13.68
C LEU A 238 -19.27 11.21 15.11
N LEU A 239 -18.85 10.00 15.49
CA LEU A 239 -18.22 9.75 16.79
C LEU A 239 -16.91 10.53 16.92
N LYS A 240 -16.03 10.51 15.91
CA LYS A 240 -14.80 11.32 15.90
C LYS A 240 -15.10 12.82 16.04
N HIS A 241 -16.15 13.29 15.38
CA HIS A 241 -16.60 14.67 15.50
C HIS A 241 -17.00 15.02 16.94
N TYR A 242 -17.80 14.19 17.61
CA TYR A 242 -18.12 14.41 19.02
C TYR A 242 -16.88 14.38 19.91
N LEU A 243 -15.99 13.40 19.71
CA LEU A 243 -14.75 13.33 20.48
C LEU A 243 -13.92 14.61 20.32
N ALA A 244 -13.76 15.12 19.10
CA ALA A 244 -13.06 16.38 18.82
C ALA A 244 -13.64 17.60 19.56
N GLN A 245 -14.95 17.61 19.83
CA GLN A 245 -15.58 18.68 20.61
C GLN A 245 -15.25 18.60 22.11
N ALA A 246 -14.92 17.42 22.64
CA ALA A 246 -14.64 17.22 24.07
C ALA A 246 -13.51 18.12 24.58
N ALA A 247 -12.49 18.38 23.76
CA ALA A 247 -11.37 19.26 24.10
C ALA A 247 -11.77 20.72 24.35
N ARG A 248 -12.96 21.13 23.88
CA ARG A 248 -13.52 22.49 24.07
C ARG A 248 -14.42 22.59 25.30
N LEU A 249 -14.76 21.47 25.94
CA LEU A 249 -15.56 21.44 27.15
C LEU A 249 -14.62 21.61 28.35
N ASN A 250 -14.65 22.80 28.96
CA ASN A 250 -13.79 23.13 30.10
C ASN A 250 -13.91 22.10 31.24
N ASN A 251 -12.78 21.85 31.93
CA ASN A 251 -12.68 21.05 33.16
C ASN A 251 -12.99 19.54 33.06
N LEU A 252 -13.08 18.97 31.87
CA LEU A 252 -13.33 17.54 31.70
C LEU A 252 -12.01 16.77 31.58
N LYS A 253 -11.69 15.93 32.57
CA LYS A 253 -10.58 14.96 32.49
C LYS A 253 -10.97 13.82 31.56
N PHE A 254 -10.91 14.07 30.26
CA PHE A 254 -11.19 13.12 29.19
C PHE A 254 -9.87 12.58 28.63
N ALA A 255 -9.74 11.26 28.47
CA ALA A 255 -8.55 10.64 27.87
C ALA A 255 -8.56 10.79 26.33
N PHE A 256 -8.64 12.04 25.87
CA PHE A 256 -8.96 12.44 24.50
C PHE A 256 -8.14 11.70 23.44
N GLU A 257 -6.81 11.79 23.54
CA GLU A 257 -5.90 11.22 22.53
C GLU A 257 -6.08 9.72 22.38
N HIS A 258 -6.28 9.02 23.49
CA HIS A 258 -6.50 7.59 23.49
C HIS A 258 -7.86 7.21 22.87
N ARG A 259 -8.95 7.93 23.18
CA ARG A 259 -10.29 7.66 22.60
C ARG A 259 -10.33 7.97 21.11
N VAL A 260 -9.73 9.07 20.69
CA VAL A 260 -9.61 9.42 19.27
C VAL A 260 -8.77 8.37 18.53
N GLY A 261 -7.67 7.91 19.12
CA GLY A 261 -6.85 6.83 18.58
C GLY A 261 -7.66 5.54 18.32
N LEU A 262 -8.47 5.12 19.30
CA LEU A 262 -9.36 3.96 19.17
C LEU A 262 -10.43 4.16 18.07
N ALA A 263 -11.06 5.35 18.01
CA ALA A 263 -12.06 5.66 16.97
C ALA A 263 -11.45 5.70 15.55
N VAL A 264 -10.21 6.17 15.41
CA VAL A 264 -9.46 6.16 14.14
C VAL A 264 -9.13 4.72 13.72
N GLU A 265 -8.65 3.90 14.65
CA GLU A 265 -8.38 2.49 14.38
C GLU A 265 -9.65 1.74 13.98
N LEU A 266 -10.77 2.02 14.64
CA LEU A 266 -12.08 1.45 14.28
C LEU A 266 -12.49 1.82 12.85
N GLY A 267 -12.32 3.08 12.44
CA GLY A 267 -12.55 3.52 11.07
C GLY A 267 -11.60 2.86 10.06
N ARG A 268 -10.32 2.65 10.44
CA ARG A 268 -9.34 1.95 9.60
C ARG A 268 -9.74 0.49 9.35
N LEU A 269 -10.20 -0.20 10.39
CA LEU A 269 -10.69 -1.58 10.31
C LEU A 269 -11.93 -1.68 9.41
N LEU A 270 -12.93 -0.82 9.64
CA LEU A 270 -14.13 -0.79 8.82
C LEU A 270 -13.82 -0.49 7.33
N GLY A 271 -12.93 0.46 7.06
CA GLY A 271 -12.49 0.75 5.69
C GLY A 271 -11.81 -0.44 5.01
N GLY A 272 -11.12 -1.30 5.78
CA GLY A 272 -10.61 -2.58 5.31
C GLY A 272 -11.72 -3.52 4.86
N VAL A 273 -12.77 -3.66 5.67
CA VAL A 273 -13.95 -4.48 5.36
C VAL A 273 -14.68 -3.97 4.11
N ILE A 274 -14.88 -2.65 4.00
CA ILE A 274 -15.51 -2.03 2.82
C ILE A 274 -14.73 -2.33 1.54
N ARG A 275 -13.40 -2.17 1.56
CA ARG A 275 -12.56 -2.45 0.38
C ARG A 275 -12.63 -3.91 -0.03
N ALA A 276 -12.59 -4.83 0.95
CA ALA A 276 -12.66 -6.25 0.65
C ALA A 276 -14.03 -6.65 0.08
N ALA A 277 -15.11 -6.00 0.52
CA ALA A 277 -16.45 -6.22 -0.02
C ALA A 277 -16.66 -5.65 -1.45
N LYS A 278 -15.79 -4.77 -1.95
CA LYS A 278 -15.88 -4.16 -3.29
C LYS A 278 -15.15 -4.93 -4.39
N VAL A 279 -14.29 -5.90 -4.05
CA VAL A 279 -13.57 -6.69 -5.06
C VAL A 279 -14.56 -7.69 -5.67
N PRO A 280 -14.93 -7.57 -6.95
CA PRO A 280 -15.80 -8.55 -7.59
C PRO A 280 -15.08 -9.90 -7.63
N SER A 281 -15.85 -10.93 -7.30
CA SER A 281 -15.49 -12.35 -7.39
C SER A 281 -15.05 -12.76 -8.79
#